data_AF-A0A6I1KHF0-F1
#
_entry.id   AF-A0A6I1KHF0-F1
#
_cell.length_a   1.000
_cell.length_b   1.000
_cell.length_c   1.000
_cell.angle_alpha   90.00
_cell.angle_beta   90.00
_cell.angle_gamma   90.00
#
_symmetry.space_group_name_H-M   'P 1'
#
loop_
_entity.id
_entity.type
_entity.pdbx_description
1 polymer ?
#
loop_
_entity_poly.entity_id
_entity_poly.type
_entity_poly.pdbx_seq_one_letter_code
_entity_poly.pdbx_strand_id
1 'polypeptide(L)'
;MNRHENNKGKLMLGIISLAIVFIFGGSAEAIQCYDCHGTRSTGDYRPVDATYRNISTGGFRGSHRGHLPVPVNNATGSAPCAKCHPGSDKYGTGHRDGKIKLAFNINSSPLAARYINRTSALSNWSSVFPQTPTPTLGTCSSVNCHFESPTPQWGSPRLAAPGGCDVCHGAPPNDGSHGGHFNVFSSASGRLLENICVKCHSDHSTFAHVTSAGKRKPQFLPSQNPTHTGTCTNLYCHSNALPFDKAASYKKPAWGGSSLVCTSCHDSSGSSTGLSGRHGKHTDSSSYGFVCERCHSGTVTGNDTVGNKSLHVNFSKDVGFTDGGEYNNGGTKGCNGTYCHSDARGHAPTVPVKWSDTTNMECFSCHKGRSTRAGDPTPQTSDSTFANCTSIFGVWSSAKGYCTPSLTMDSNAHHRLVGAQWVRKYPCYYCHNATVDVMGNIKDRAKHVDKTVDIKIASQWEIGNRPKPTYNPVTKECNNIYCHSDGTSDPDVIRLAAWTDPRMECNSCHGHPRGTCIGCHNGTRKFLLNNISTVLSVRTAWP
;
A
#
# COMPACT_ATOMS: atom_id res chain seq x y z
N MET A 1 -92.57 -76.64 5.07
CA MET A 1 -92.08 -76.59 3.68
C MET A 1 -90.57 -76.48 3.72
N ASN A 2 -89.88 -77.45 3.11
CA ASN A 2 -88.57 -77.40 2.42
C ASN A 2 -87.66 -76.17 2.66
N ARG A 3 -86.33 -76.24 2.80
CA ARG A 3 -85.29 -77.26 2.58
C ARG A 3 -83.93 -76.60 2.99
N HIS A 4 -83.02 -77.37 3.61
CA HIS A 4 -81.62 -77.63 3.20
C HIS A 4 -80.81 -76.43 2.59
N GLU A 5 -79.56 -76.12 2.97
CA GLU A 5 -78.46 -77.01 3.32
C GLU A 5 -77.15 -76.26 3.70
N ASN A 6 -76.30 -76.91 4.53
CA ASN A 6 -74.82 -76.99 4.47
C ASN A 6 -73.95 -75.71 4.50
N ASN A 7 -72.72 -75.67 5.01
CA ASN A 7 -71.83 -76.64 5.63
C ASN A 7 -70.67 -75.85 6.29
N LYS A 8 -70.22 -76.34 7.45
CA LYS A 8 -68.81 -76.59 7.81
C LYS A 8 -67.75 -75.69 7.17
N GLY A 9 -67.30 -74.68 7.93
CA GLY A 9 -66.04 -74.00 7.65
C GLY A 9 -65.87 -72.76 8.50
N LYS A 10 -65.48 -72.91 9.77
CA LYS A 10 -64.95 -71.86 10.68
C LYS A 10 -64.83 -72.38 12.12
N LEU A 11 -64.01 -73.40 12.37
CA LEU A 11 -63.60 -73.72 13.75
C LEU A 11 -62.31 -74.55 13.81
N MET A 12 -61.26 -74.14 13.11
CA MET A 12 -59.89 -74.67 13.31
C MET A 12 -58.84 -73.70 12.74
N LEU A 13 -58.88 -72.44 13.17
CA LEU A 13 -57.87 -71.44 12.80
C LEU A 13 -57.42 -70.62 14.02
N GLY A 14 -57.35 -71.25 15.20
CA GLY A 14 -57.12 -70.56 16.47
C GLY A 14 -55.98 -71.09 17.34
N ILE A 15 -55.29 -72.19 16.98
CA ILE A 15 -54.35 -72.86 17.92
C ILE A 15 -52.95 -73.17 17.33
N ILE A 16 -52.66 -72.84 16.06
CA ILE A 16 -51.33 -73.10 15.44
C ILE A 16 -50.64 -71.81 14.97
N SER A 17 -50.69 -70.74 15.76
CA SER A 17 -49.85 -69.55 15.52
C SER A 17 -49.27 -68.93 16.80
N LEU A 18 -49.38 -69.62 17.94
CA LEU A 18 -48.87 -69.17 19.24
C LEU A 18 -47.73 -70.05 19.78
N ALA A 19 -46.93 -70.67 18.91
CA ALA A 19 -45.82 -71.55 19.31
C ALA A 19 -44.54 -71.40 18.47
N ILE A 20 -44.34 -70.26 17.77
CA ILE A 20 -43.06 -69.93 17.11
C ILE A 20 -42.73 -68.45 17.31
N VAL A 21 -42.74 -67.96 18.55
CA VAL A 21 -42.14 -66.66 18.91
C VAL A 21 -41.51 -66.79 20.30
N PHE A 22 -40.50 -67.66 20.46
CA PHE A 22 -39.68 -67.65 21.67
C PHE A 22 -38.28 -68.25 21.50
N ILE A 23 -37.57 -68.07 20.38
CA ILE A 23 -36.11 -68.24 20.38
C ILE A 23 -35.45 -67.24 19.42
N PHE A 24 -35.51 -65.96 19.76
CA PHE A 24 -34.42 -65.01 19.55
C PHE A 24 -34.50 -64.02 20.70
N GLY A 25 -34.13 -64.47 21.90
CA GLY A 25 -33.67 -63.55 22.92
C GLY A 25 -32.42 -62.89 22.37
N GLY A 26 -32.60 -61.75 21.70
CA GLY A 26 -31.49 -60.85 21.45
C GLY A 26 -30.90 -60.57 22.82
N SER A 27 -29.68 -61.07 23.04
CA SER A 27 -28.86 -60.64 24.15
C SER A 27 -28.89 -59.12 24.14
N ALA A 28 -29.56 -58.52 25.12
CA ALA A 28 -29.37 -57.11 25.42
C ALA A 28 -27.88 -56.99 25.73
N GLU A 29 -27.07 -56.51 24.77
CA GLU A 29 -25.67 -56.21 25.03
C GLU A 29 -25.68 -55.23 26.20
N ALA A 30 -25.19 -55.69 27.35
CA ALA A 30 -25.10 -54.85 28.53
C ALA A 30 -24.25 -53.62 28.16
N ILE A 31 -24.75 -52.41 28.42
CA ILE A 31 -24.01 -51.17 28.19
C ILE A 31 -22.65 -51.29 28.87
N GLN A 32 -21.58 -51.19 28.10
CA GLN A 32 -20.22 -51.34 28.59
C GLN A 32 -19.64 -49.97 28.94
N CYS A 33 -18.59 -49.94 29.76
CA CYS A 33 -17.94 -48.68 30.14
C CYS A 33 -17.52 -47.87 28.90
N TYR A 34 -17.07 -48.54 27.83
CA TYR A 34 -16.63 -47.90 26.58
C TYR A 34 -17.76 -47.29 25.75
N ASP A 35 -19.00 -47.69 25.94
CA ASP A 35 -20.18 -47.12 25.27
C ASP A 35 -20.43 -45.66 25.76
N CYS A 36 -20.20 -45.41 27.05
CA CYS A 36 -20.32 -44.09 27.67
C CYS A 36 -19.00 -43.29 27.70
N HIS A 37 -17.84 -43.95 27.62
CA HIS A 37 -16.52 -43.28 27.65
C HIS A 37 -15.88 -43.11 26.26
N GLY A 38 -16.43 -43.77 25.24
CA GLY A 38 -16.06 -43.70 23.83
C GLY A 38 -14.87 -44.61 23.48
N THR A 39 -15.08 -45.50 22.50
CA THR A 39 -14.05 -46.16 21.64
C THR A 39 -14.61 -47.21 20.66
N ARG A 40 -15.91 -47.52 20.64
CA ARG A 40 -16.49 -48.44 19.64
C ARG A 40 -16.85 -47.69 18.35
N SER A 41 -16.49 -48.23 17.18
CA SER A 41 -16.85 -47.66 15.88
C SER A 41 -18.37 -47.58 15.62
N THR A 42 -19.17 -48.33 16.39
CA THR A 42 -20.63 -48.45 16.22
C THR A 42 -21.45 -47.92 17.40
N GLY A 43 -20.84 -47.35 18.45
CA GLY A 43 -21.55 -46.89 19.65
C GLY A 43 -20.80 -45.80 20.42
N ASP A 44 -21.34 -44.58 20.42
CA ASP A 44 -20.88 -43.46 21.25
C ASP A 44 -22.11 -42.77 21.84
N TYR A 45 -22.40 -43.08 23.11
CA TYR A 45 -23.56 -42.58 23.83
C TYR A 45 -23.26 -41.28 24.59
N ARG A 46 -22.03 -40.74 24.49
CA ARG A 46 -21.69 -39.43 25.04
C ARG A 46 -22.56 -38.35 24.41
N PRO A 47 -22.88 -37.27 25.15
CA PRO A 47 -23.67 -36.17 24.61
C PRO A 47 -23.13 -35.71 23.25
N VAL A 48 -24.01 -35.60 22.27
CA VAL A 48 -23.68 -35.11 20.93
C VAL A 48 -23.53 -33.60 20.97
N ASP A 49 -22.62 -33.06 20.16
CA ASP A 49 -22.43 -31.61 19.98
C ASP A 49 -23.57 -31.04 19.11
N ALA A 50 -24.80 -31.11 19.61
CA ALA A 50 -25.98 -30.72 18.88
C ALA A 50 -27.08 -30.20 19.81
N THR A 51 -28.03 -29.47 19.23
CA THR A 51 -29.21 -28.94 19.92
C THR A 51 -30.29 -30.00 20.16
N TYR A 52 -30.09 -31.23 19.67
CA TYR A 52 -31.05 -32.34 19.76
C TYR A 52 -30.42 -33.58 20.41
N ARG A 53 -31.27 -34.52 20.87
CA ARG A 53 -30.87 -35.87 21.30
C ARG A 53 -30.72 -36.76 20.07
N ASN A 54 -29.57 -37.39 19.90
CA ASN A 54 -29.39 -38.36 18.83
C ASN A 54 -30.09 -39.68 19.20
N ILE A 55 -31.20 -39.96 18.52
CA ILE A 55 -32.04 -41.14 18.80
C ILE A 55 -31.32 -42.43 18.40
N SER A 56 -30.56 -42.39 17.29
CA SER A 56 -29.85 -43.56 16.75
C SER A 56 -28.65 -43.98 17.60
N THR A 57 -27.99 -43.04 18.27
CA THR A 57 -26.83 -43.33 19.13
C THR A 57 -27.13 -43.16 20.62
N GLY A 58 -28.36 -42.87 21.00
CA GLY A 58 -28.77 -42.56 22.37
C GLY A 58 -28.13 -41.31 23.01
N GLY A 59 -27.29 -40.56 22.27
CA GLY A 59 -26.51 -39.44 22.78
C GLY A 59 -27.37 -38.24 23.16
N PHE A 60 -27.18 -37.71 24.36
CA PHE A 60 -27.92 -36.56 24.89
C PHE A 60 -27.52 -35.23 24.22
N ARG A 61 -28.40 -34.22 24.29
CA ARG A 61 -28.11 -32.85 23.86
C ARG A 61 -26.93 -32.27 24.67
N GLY A 62 -25.94 -31.63 24.03
CA GLY A 62 -24.83 -30.99 24.73
C GLY A 62 -23.69 -30.53 23.81
N SER A 63 -22.51 -30.24 24.38
CA SER A 63 -21.26 -29.95 23.63
C SER A 63 -20.08 -30.79 24.16
N HIS A 64 -20.35 -31.98 24.68
CA HIS A 64 -19.35 -32.79 25.41
C HIS A 64 -18.22 -33.29 24.50
N ARG A 65 -18.53 -33.70 23.26
CA ARG A 65 -17.51 -34.17 22.29
C ARG A 65 -16.59 -33.02 21.88
N GLY A 66 -17.05 -31.78 22.00
CA GLY A 66 -16.25 -30.58 21.71
C GLY A 66 -15.30 -30.13 22.76
N HIS A 67 -15.44 -30.65 23.98
CA HIS A 67 -14.51 -30.39 25.07
C HIS A 67 -13.48 -31.54 25.23
N LEU A 68 -13.58 -32.58 24.41
CA LEU A 68 -12.64 -33.70 24.41
C LEU A 68 -11.65 -33.57 23.24
N PRO A 69 -10.39 -34.03 23.42
CA PRO A 69 -9.44 -34.11 22.31
C PRO A 69 -9.97 -35.07 21.24
N VAL A 70 -9.83 -34.72 19.96
CA VAL A 70 -10.23 -35.60 18.85
C VAL A 70 -8.98 -36.15 18.19
N PRO A 71 -8.84 -37.48 18.02
CA PRO A 71 -9.77 -38.53 18.46
C PRO A 71 -9.62 -38.86 19.96
N VAL A 72 -10.74 -39.18 20.62
CA VAL A 72 -10.71 -39.87 21.93
C VAL A 72 -10.59 -41.36 21.64
N ASN A 73 -9.42 -41.92 21.86
CA ASN A 73 -9.14 -43.35 21.66
C ASN A 73 -8.37 -43.92 22.86
N ASN A 74 -8.13 -45.23 22.86
CA ASN A 74 -7.35 -45.88 23.92
C ASN A 74 -5.95 -45.26 24.10
N ALA A 75 -5.36 -44.64 23.06
CA ALA A 75 -4.07 -43.98 23.15
C ALA A 75 -4.13 -42.63 23.91
N THR A 76 -5.26 -41.92 23.88
CA THR A 76 -5.46 -40.69 24.67
C THR A 76 -5.73 -40.95 26.18
N GLY A 77 -6.09 -42.18 26.55
CA GLY A 77 -6.36 -42.57 27.93
C GLY A 77 -7.53 -41.83 28.60
N SER A 78 -7.68 -42.00 29.92
CA SER A 78 -8.74 -41.37 30.74
C SER A 78 -8.37 -39.98 31.28
N ALA A 79 -7.15 -39.50 31.04
CA ALA A 79 -6.65 -38.21 31.50
C ALA A 79 -7.49 -37.00 31.05
N PRO A 80 -8.03 -36.94 29.80
CA PRO A 80 -8.91 -35.84 29.39
C PRO A 80 -10.22 -35.76 30.19
N CYS A 81 -10.77 -36.92 30.58
CA CYS A 81 -12.00 -37.02 31.36
C CYS A 81 -11.77 -36.56 32.80
N ALA A 82 -10.62 -36.91 33.39
CA ALA A 82 -10.30 -36.63 34.79
C ALA A 82 -10.21 -35.12 35.09
N LYS A 83 -9.96 -34.29 34.07
CA LYS A 83 -10.00 -32.82 34.17
C LYS A 83 -11.35 -32.31 34.66
N CYS A 84 -12.44 -32.94 34.22
CA CYS A 84 -13.81 -32.58 34.58
C CYS A 84 -14.42 -33.56 35.58
N HIS A 85 -14.01 -34.83 35.55
CA HIS A 85 -14.61 -35.91 36.32
C HIS A 85 -13.57 -36.58 37.24
N PRO A 86 -13.34 -36.07 38.46
CA PRO A 86 -12.35 -36.62 39.38
C PRO A 86 -12.57 -38.12 39.61
N GLY A 87 -11.51 -38.92 39.48
CA GLY A 87 -11.55 -40.38 39.62
C GLY A 87 -11.89 -41.15 38.33
N SER A 88 -12.22 -40.47 37.23
CA SER A 88 -12.45 -41.14 35.94
C SER A 88 -11.17 -41.72 35.34
N ASP A 89 -10.00 -41.24 35.78
CA ASP A 89 -8.68 -41.80 35.45
C ASP A 89 -8.58 -43.28 35.79
N LYS A 90 -9.28 -43.70 36.86
CA LYS A 90 -9.25 -45.06 37.41
C LYS A 90 -10.27 -46.02 36.78
N TYR A 91 -11.14 -45.55 35.89
CA TYR A 91 -12.25 -46.34 35.31
C TYR A 91 -13.05 -47.15 36.37
N GLY A 92 -13.20 -46.59 37.58
CA GLY A 92 -13.91 -47.25 38.66
C GLY A 92 -15.42 -47.31 38.43
N THR A 93 -16.06 -48.35 38.96
CA THR A 93 -17.52 -48.55 38.90
C THR A 93 -18.32 -47.62 39.81
N GLY A 94 -17.65 -46.78 40.60
CA GLY A 94 -18.26 -45.96 41.66
C GLY A 94 -19.24 -44.87 41.20
N HIS A 95 -19.36 -44.60 39.90
CA HIS A 95 -20.34 -43.63 39.35
C HIS A 95 -21.59 -44.30 38.76
N ARG A 96 -21.74 -45.63 38.94
CA ARG A 96 -22.95 -46.39 38.58
C ARG A 96 -24.13 -46.14 39.53
N ASP A 97 -23.95 -45.29 40.53
CA ASP A 97 -24.97 -44.80 41.46
C ASP A 97 -25.85 -43.67 40.85
N GLY A 98 -25.72 -43.42 39.55
CA GLY A 98 -26.41 -42.34 38.85
C GLY A 98 -25.82 -40.95 39.11
N LYS A 99 -24.67 -40.86 39.81
CA LYS A 99 -24.04 -39.60 40.18
C LYS A 99 -22.71 -39.43 39.45
N ILE A 100 -22.69 -38.50 38.50
CA ILE A 100 -21.46 -38.08 37.82
C ILE A 100 -20.86 -36.88 38.55
N LYS A 101 -19.61 -37.03 38.98
CA LYS A 101 -18.84 -36.05 39.74
C LYS A 101 -18.27 -34.97 38.83
N LEU A 102 -18.39 -33.68 39.20
CA LEU A 102 -17.70 -32.59 38.49
C LEU A 102 -16.59 -32.01 39.37
N ALA A 103 -15.41 -31.76 38.79
CA ALA A 103 -14.28 -31.15 39.48
C ALA A 103 -14.64 -29.73 39.94
N PHE A 104 -14.36 -29.41 41.21
CA PHE A 104 -14.63 -28.10 41.78
C PHE A 104 -13.48 -27.10 41.55
N ASN A 105 -12.28 -27.56 41.18
CA ASN A 105 -11.05 -26.76 41.11
C ASN A 105 -10.19 -27.09 39.87
N ILE A 106 -10.81 -27.10 38.68
CA ILE A 106 -10.12 -27.40 37.41
C ILE A 106 -8.90 -26.46 37.24
N ASN A 107 -7.73 -27.04 36.91
CA ASN A 107 -6.45 -26.32 36.73
C ASN A 107 -6.06 -25.41 37.92
N SER A 108 -6.39 -25.79 39.16
CA SER A 108 -6.08 -24.97 40.36
C SER A 108 -6.73 -23.58 40.36
N SER A 109 -7.95 -23.46 39.81
CA SER A 109 -8.76 -22.24 39.93
C SER A 109 -8.89 -21.81 41.40
N PRO A 110 -8.68 -20.51 41.73
CA PRO A 110 -8.86 -20.01 43.09
C PRO A 110 -10.34 -20.00 43.51
N LEU A 111 -11.27 -19.91 42.54
CA LEU A 111 -12.71 -20.01 42.77
C LEU A 111 -13.24 -21.38 42.35
N ALA A 112 -14.25 -21.84 43.09
CA ALA A 112 -14.91 -23.10 42.80
C ALA A 112 -15.74 -23.01 41.51
N ALA A 113 -15.61 -24.04 40.68
CA ALA A 113 -16.40 -24.23 39.48
C ALA A 113 -17.91 -24.22 39.75
N ARG A 114 -18.68 -23.37 39.05
CA ARG A 114 -20.14 -23.32 39.17
C ARG A 114 -20.82 -23.58 37.82
N TYR A 115 -21.88 -24.39 37.83
CA TYR A 115 -22.82 -24.53 36.72
C TYR A 115 -24.11 -23.78 37.08
N ILE A 116 -24.37 -22.68 36.38
CA ILE A 116 -25.52 -21.78 36.57
C ILE A 116 -26.77 -22.43 35.96
N ASN A 117 -27.94 -22.20 36.58
CA ASN A 117 -29.23 -22.88 36.32
C ASN A 117 -29.41 -24.21 37.11
N ARG A 118 -28.85 -24.24 38.32
CA ARG A 118 -29.16 -25.20 39.39
C ARG A 118 -29.49 -24.41 40.66
N THR A 119 -30.59 -24.74 41.31
CA THR A 119 -30.89 -24.28 42.67
C THR A 119 -29.87 -24.91 43.63
N SER A 120 -28.81 -24.16 43.93
CA SER A 120 -28.01 -24.18 45.17
C SER A 120 -27.78 -25.53 45.88
N ALA A 121 -26.62 -26.18 45.66
CA ALA A 121 -25.91 -26.98 46.68
C ALA A 121 -24.64 -27.66 46.10
N LEU A 122 -23.47 -27.06 46.30
CA LEU A 122 -22.17 -27.76 46.21
C LEU A 122 -21.76 -28.34 47.58
N SER A 123 -22.70 -28.93 48.32
CA SER A 123 -22.37 -29.58 49.59
C SER A 123 -22.61 -31.08 49.63
N ASN A 124 -23.50 -31.67 48.80
CA ASN A 124 -23.68 -33.13 48.79
C ASN A 124 -24.17 -33.68 47.44
N TRP A 125 -23.19 -34.10 46.62
CA TRP A 125 -23.27 -35.08 45.53
C TRP A 125 -24.67 -35.57 45.07
N SER A 126 -25.16 -34.97 43.99
CA SER A 126 -26.09 -35.55 43.00
C SER A 126 -25.88 -34.86 41.65
N SER A 127 -25.78 -35.63 40.56
CA SER A 127 -25.20 -35.27 39.25
C SER A 127 -25.49 -33.86 38.69
N VAL A 128 -24.45 -33.19 38.17
CA VAL A 128 -24.50 -31.83 37.55
C VAL A 128 -25.07 -31.83 36.12
N PHE A 129 -25.26 -33.00 35.51
CA PHE A 129 -25.93 -33.17 34.22
C PHE A 129 -27.12 -34.13 34.36
N PRO A 130 -28.38 -33.66 34.31
CA PRO A 130 -29.52 -34.54 34.45
C PRO A 130 -29.70 -35.31 33.13
N GLN A 131 -29.59 -36.64 33.17
CA GLN A 131 -29.87 -37.52 32.03
C GLN A 131 -31.37 -37.69 31.80
N THR A 132 -32.08 -36.57 31.63
CA THR A 132 -33.53 -36.55 31.34
C THR A 132 -33.75 -36.42 29.83
N PRO A 133 -34.94 -36.76 29.31
CA PRO A 133 -35.28 -36.54 27.91
C PRO A 133 -35.21 -35.07 27.47
N THR A 134 -35.40 -34.13 28.39
CA THR A 134 -35.43 -32.68 28.16
C THR A 134 -34.53 -31.93 29.16
N PRO A 135 -33.20 -32.11 29.08
CA PRO A 135 -32.30 -31.49 30.05
C PRO A 135 -32.31 -29.97 29.87
N THR A 136 -32.53 -29.23 30.97
CA THR A 136 -32.29 -27.78 30.96
C THR A 136 -30.78 -27.55 31.00
N LEU A 137 -30.25 -26.98 29.92
CA LEU A 137 -28.84 -26.68 29.78
C LEU A 137 -28.52 -25.32 30.41
N GLY A 138 -27.33 -25.22 30.99
CA GLY A 138 -26.88 -24.08 31.78
C GLY A 138 -25.54 -23.57 31.27
N THR A 139 -24.99 -22.59 31.98
CA THR A 139 -23.69 -21.99 31.70
C THR A 139 -22.72 -22.30 32.83
N CYS A 140 -21.41 -22.24 32.57
CA CYS A 140 -20.39 -22.34 33.60
C CYS A 140 -19.91 -20.94 34.00
N SER A 141 -19.57 -20.74 35.28
CA SER A 141 -18.90 -19.54 35.80
C SER A 141 -17.86 -19.92 36.86
N SER A 142 -16.91 -19.00 37.13
CA SER A 142 -15.96 -19.12 38.25
C SER A 142 -15.08 -20.38 38.23
N VAL A 143 -14.97 -21.01 37.06
CA VAL A 143 -13.95 -22.00 36.71
C VAL A 143 -12.74 -21.28 36.14
N ASN A 144 -11.55 -21.88 36.20
CA ASN A 144 -10.38 -21.40 35.42
C ASN A 144 -10.69 -21.30 33.91
N CYS A 145 -11.82 -21.88 33.48
CA CYS A 145 -12.34 -21.75 32.14
C CYS A 145 -13.07 -20.41 31.84
N HIS A 146 -13.71 -19.75 32.82
CA HIS A 146 -14.69 -18.67 32.62
C HIS A 146 -14.78 -17.74 33.84
N PHE A 147 -13.62 -17.27 34.30
CA PHE A 147 -13.46 -16.53 35.55
C PHE A 147 -14.09 -15.12 35.54
N GLU A 148 -14.34 -14.52 34.36
CA GLU A 148 -14.84 -13.15 34.20
C GLU A 148 -16.17 -13.02 33.44
N SER A 149 -16.53 -14.02 32.64
CA SER A 149 -17.75 -14.01 31.82
C SER A 149 -18.41 -15.39 31.86
N PRO A 150 -19.73 -15.51 32.06
CA PRO A 150 -20.44 -16.78 31.91
C PRO A 150 -20.19 -17.40 30.53
N THR A 151 -20.09 -18.72 30.45
CA THR A 151 -19.98 -19.40 29.14
C THR A 151 -21.21 -19.14 28.26
N PRO A 152 -21.08 -19.36 26.94
CA PRO A 152 -22.20 -19.81 26.15
C PRO A 152 -22.89 -21.02 26.81
N GLN A 153 -24.19 -21.19 26.56
CA GLN A 153 -24.93 -22.32 27.10
C GLN A 153 -24.31 -23.64 26.67
N TRP A 154 -24.27 -24.63 27.55
CA TRP A 154 -23.90 -26.00 27.18
C TRP A 154 -24.80 -26.45 26.02
N GLY A 155 -24.23 -27.02 24.95
CA GLY A 155 -24.97 -27.32 23.72
C GLY A 155 -24.89 -26.27 22.61
N SER A 156 -24.26 -25.11 22.85
CA SER A 156 -23.97 -24.13 21.81
C SER A 156 -22.90 -24.63 20.81
N PRO A 157 -22.88 -24.09 19.57
CA PRO A 157 -21.82 -24.35 18.60
C PRO A 157 -20.41 -24.09 19.17
N ARG A 158 -19.42 -24.86 18.69
CA ARG A 158 -18.01 -24.69 19.10
C ARG A 158 -17.49 -23.33 18.67
N LEU A 159 -16.77 -22.64 19.56
CA LEU A 159 -16.02 -21.42 19.21
C LEU A 159 -14.78 -21.82 18.39
N ALA A 160 -14.48 -21.06 17.34
CA ALA A 160 -13.36 -21.32 16.44
C ALA A 160 -12.84 -20.02 15.83
N ALA A 161 -11.51 -19.86 15.79
CA ALA A 161 -10.87 -18.69 15.19
C ALA A 161 -11.29 -18.48 13.73
N PRO A 162 -11.37 -17.22 13.24
CA PRO A 162 -11.11 -15.98 13.98
C PRO A 162 -12.33 -15.48 14.80
N GLY A 163 -13.48 -16.14 14.68
CA GLY A 163 -14.69 -15.83 15.46
C GLY A 163 -14.60 -16.36 16.90
N GLY A 164 -15.32 -15.73 17.83
CA GLY A 164 -15.47 -16.26 19.19
C GLY A 164 -14.39 -15.86 20.20
N CYS A 165 -13.35 -15.10 19.82
CA CYS A 165 -12.43 -14.49 20.77
C CYS A 165 -13.18 -13.46 21.66
N ASP A 166 -14.03 -12.64 21.03
CA ASP A 166 -14.90 -11.64 21.65
C ASP A 166 -15.92 -12.20 22.65
N VAL A 167 -16.19 -13.51 22.60
CA VAL A 167 -17.20 -14.15 23.45
C VAL A 167 -16.76 -14.15 24.92
N CYS A 168 -15.45 -14.17 25.18
CA CYS A 168 -14.90 -14.22 26.52
C CYS A 168 -14.28 -12.88 26.94
N HIS A 169 -13.52 -12.24 26.05
CA HIS A 169 -12.88 -10.94 26.27
C HIS A 169 -12.93 -10.14 24.97
N GLY A 170 -12.98 -8.80 25.03
CA GLY A 170 -12.88 -7.98 23.81
C GLY A 170 -11.61 -8.31 23.03
N ALA A 171 -11.75 -8.58 21.72
CA ALA A 171 -10.68 -8.95 20.81
C ALA A 171 -10.75 -8.03 19.56
N PRO A 172 -9.80 -7.09 19.40
CA PRO A 172 -8.62 -6.88 20.25
C PRO A 172 -9.00 -6.25 21.61
N PRO A 173 -8.16 -6.40 22.64
CA PRO A 173 -8.24 -5.62 23.86
C PRO A 173 -8.46 -4.12 23.62
N ASN A 174 -9.27 -3.47 24.46
CA ASN A 174 -9.42 -2.01 24.43
C ASN A 174 -8.48 -1.30 25.42
N ASP A 175 -7.17 -1.55 25.31
CA ASP A 175 -6.12 -1.09 26.24
C ASP A 175 -5.24 0.03 25.66
N GLY A 176 -5.85 0.94 24.89
CA GLY A 176 -5.15 2.03 24.22
C GLY A 176 -4.87 1.71 22.75
N SER A 177 -3.62 1.39 22.40
CA SER A 177 -3.18 1.35 21.00
C SER A 177 -3.63 0.12 20.19
N HIS A 178 -4.22 -0.92 20.81
CA HIS A 178 -4.69 -2.12 20.12
C HIS A 178 -5.73 -1.80 19.01
N GLY A 179 -6.71 -0.94 19.29
CA GLY A 179 -7.72 -0.54 18.29
C GLY A 179 -7.09 0.18 17.08
N GLY A 180 -6.08 1.01 17.32
CA GLY A 180 -5.32 1.68 16.26
C GLY A 180 -4.59 0.70 15.33
N HIS A 181 -3.84 -0.24 15.90
CA HIS A 181 -3.14 -1.28 15.13
C HIS A 181 -4.12 -2.20 14.39
N PHE A 182 -5.23 -2.58 15.03
CA PHE A 182 -6.25 -3.41 14.40
C PHE A 182 -6.89 -2.74 13.19
N ASN A 183 -7.19 -1.44 13.29
CA ASN A 183 -7.77 -0.65 12.20
C ASN A 183 -6.83 -0.49 11.00
N VAL A 184 -5.52 -0.42 11.23
CA VAL A 184 -4.52 -0.33 10.16
C VAL A 184 -4.53 -1.55 9.25
N PHE A 185 -4.74 -2.76 9.80
CA PHE A 185 -4.68 -4.00 9.02
C PHE A 185 -6.05 -4.53 8.57
N SER A 186 -7.17 -3.97 9.04
CA SER A 186 -8.52 -4.48 8.75
C SER A 186 -9.26 -3.77 7.60
N SER A 187 -8.60 -2.82 6.93
CA SER A 187 -9.23 -1.94 5.93
C SER A 187 -9.55 -2.60 4.57
N ALA A 188 -9.16 -3.85 4.35
CA ALA A 188 -9.61 -4.63 3.19
C ALA A 188 -10.53 -5.77 3.68
N SER A 189 -11.83 -5.62 3.42
CA SER A 189 -12.80 -6.74 3.47
C SER A 189 -13.03 -7.35 4.86
N GLY A 190 -13.60 -6.56 5.77
CA GLY A 190 -14.34 -7.03 6.97
C GLY A 190 -13.73 -8.20 7.73
N ARG A 191 -12.94 -7.95 8.78
CA ARG A 191 -12.57 -8.91 9.85
C ARG A 191 -12.03 -10.29 9.45
N LEU A 192 -11.76 -10.58 8.17
CA LEU A 192 -11.41 -11.92 7.69
C LEU A 192 -9.95 -12.06 7.24
N LEU A 193 -9.04 -11.18 7.68
CA LEU A 193 -7.62 -11.48 7.57
C LEU A 193 -7.22 -12.38 8.75
N GLU A 194 -7.21 -13.68 8.46
CA GLU A 194 -6.57 -14.71 9.27
C GLU A 194 -5.22 -14.18 9.79
N ASN A 195 -4.99 -14.29 11.10
CA ASN A 195 -3.70 -14.04 11.75
C ASN A 195 -3.24 -12.57 11.94
N ILE A 196 -4.13 -11.57 12.01
CA ILE A 196 -3.72 -10.20 12.40
C ILE A 196 -2.99 -10.15 13.76
N CYS A 197 -3.45 -10.93 14.73
CA CYS A 197 -2.85 -10.97 16.07
C CYS A 197 -1.42 -11.52 16.05
N VAL A 198 -1.10 -12.46 15.14
CA VAL A 198 0.24 -13.06 15.06
C VAL A 198 1.31 -12.11 14.57
N LYS A 199 0.92 -10.98 13.96
CA LYS A 199 1.84 -9.91 13.58
C LYS A 199 2.55 -9.30 14.80
N CYS A 200 1.92 -9.38 15.97
CA CYS A 200 2.48 -8.88 17.23
C CYS A 200 2.62 -9.98 18.29
N HIS A 201 1.76 -10.99 18.26
CA HIS A 201 1.68 -12.07 19.24
C HIS A 201 1.81 -13.43 18.56
N SER A 202 3.05 -13.93 18.44
CA SER A 202 3.36 -15.20 17.76
C SER A 202 2.59 -16.42 18.32
N ASP A 203 2.06 -16.31 19.54
CA ASP A 203 1.28 -17.33 20.23
C ASP A 203 -0.26 -17.23 20.01
N HIS A 204 -0.73 -16.26 19.23
CA HIS A 204 -2.15 -16.03 18.90
C HIS A 204 -2.52 -16.50 17.49
N SER A 205 -1.93 -17.62 17.04
CA SER A 205 -2.15 -18.23 15.72
C SER A 205 -3.33 -19.22 15.65
N THR A 206 -3.85 -19.64 16.80
CA THR A 206 -5.00 -20.55 16.91
C THR A 206 -5.89 -20.14 18.07
N PHE A 207 -7.18 -20.45 18.00
CA PHE A 207 -8.08 -20.31 19.15
C PHE A 207 -7.61 -21.27 20.25
N ALA A 208 -7.05 -20.72 21.33
CA ALA A 208 -6.70 -21.49 22.51
C ALA A 208 -7.92 -21.61 23.41
N HIS A 209 -8.46 -22.82 23.55
CA HIS A 209 -9.44 -23.09 24.59
C HIS A 209 -8.81 -22.80 25.97
N VAL A 210 -9.58 -22.20 26.86
CA VAL A 210 -9.14 -21.77 28.20
C VAL A 210 -8.53 -22.89 29.07
N THR A 211 -8.91 -24.16 28.85
CA THR A 211 -8.28 -25.32 29.52
C THR A 211 -6.91 -25.69 28.95
N SER A 212 -6.61 -25.20 27.75
CA SER A 212 -5.32 -25.34 27.03
C SER A 212 -4.44 -24.10 27.22
N ALA A 213 -5.02 -22.97 27.61
CA ALA A 213 -4.29 -21.86 28.21
C ALA A 213 -3.85 -22.30 29.61
N GLY A 214 -2.66 -22.90 29.74
CA GLY A 214 -2.05 -23.17 31.04
C GLY A 214 -1.81 -21.88 31.82
N LYS A 215 -1.03 -21.93 32.92
CA LYS A 215 -0.50 -20.74 33.61
C LYS A 215 0.44 -19.92 32.69
N ARG A 216 -0.07 -19.39 31.58
CA ARG A 216 0.58 -18.29 30.88
C ARG A 216 0.57 -17.15 31.89
N LYS A 217 1.76 -16.57 32.12
CA LYS A 217 1.93 -15.43 33.04
C LYS A 217 0.82 -14.40 32.78
N PRO A 218 0.28 -13.77 33.84
CA PRO A 218 -0.98 -13.06 33.78
C PRO A 218 -0.83 -11.92 32.78
N GLN A 219 -1.46 -12.05 31.62
CA GLN A 219 -1.51 -10.97 30.66
C GLN A 219 -2.84 -11.10 29.96
N PHE A 220 -3.72 -10.17 30.30
CA PHE A 220 -5.09 -10.02 29.81
C PHE A 220 -6.18 -10.82 30.53
N LEU A 221 -6.34 -10.49 31.81
CA LEU A 221 -7.63 -10.58 32.48
C LEU A 221 -8.24 -9.17 32.48
N PRO A 222 -9.38 -8.89 31.83
CA PRO A 222 -10.15 -7.66 31.98
C PRO A 222 -10.26 -7.12 33.42
N SER A 223 -10.25 -8.01 34.44
CA SER A 223 -10.25 -7.64 35.86
C SER A 223 -8.88 -7.31 36.45
N GLN A 224 -7.78 -7.74 35.81
CA GLN A 224 -6.41 -7.45 36.23
C GLN A 224 -5.86 -6.29 35.40
N ASN A 225 -6.24 -5.08 35.81
CA ASN A 225 -5.66 -3.83 35.35
C ASN A 225 -4.32 -3.64 36.10
N PRO A 226 -3.19 -3.90 35.43
CA PRO A 226 -2.53 -2.79 34.75
C PRO A 226 -2.28 -3.04 33.27
N THR A 227 -2.24 -1.95 32.50
CA THR A 227 -1.82 -1.90 31.10
C THR A 227 -0.45 -2.56 30.92
N HIS A 228 -0.43 -3.75 30.35
CA HIS A 228 0.80 -4.38 29.93
C HIS A 228 1.30 -3.73 28.64
N THR A 229 2.24 -2.81 28.77
CA THR A 229 2.91 -2.21 27.62
C THR A 229 3.91 -3.21 27.04
N GLY A 230 3.61 -3.79 25.88
CA GLY A 230 4.58 -4.59 25.15
C GLY A 230 5.86 -3.80 24.83
N THR A 231 7.02 -4.46 24.76
CA THR A 231 8.26 -3.83 24.30
C THR A 231 8.29 -3.80 22.77
N CYS A 232 7.92 -2.65 22.18
CA CYS A 232 7.95 -2.40 20.75
C CYS A 232 9.38 -2.10 20.27
N THR A 233 10.22 -3.12 20.11
CA THR A 233 11.63 -2.97 19.70
C THR A 233 11.84 -3.57 18.31
N ASN A 234 12.60 -2.88 17.44
CA ASN A 234 12.99 -3.34 16.10
C ASN A 234 11.83 -3.75 15.18
N LEU A 235 10.70 -3.05 15.29
CA LEU A 235 9.51 -3.30 14.47
C LEU A 235 9.55 -2.47 13.18
N TYR A 236 9.29 -3.10 12.03
CA TYR A 236 9.25 -2.43 10.73
C TYR A 236 8.28 -1.23 10.71
N CYS A 237 7.09 -1.37 11.29
CA CYS A 237 6.09 -0.29 11.36
C CYS A 237 6.53 0.90 12.22
N HIS A 238 7.50 0.71 13.12
CA HIS A 238 8.10 1.76 13.94
C HIS A 238 9.54 2.02 13.48
N SER A 239 9.73 2.16 12.17
CA SER A 239 11.02 2.46 11.59
C SER A 239 10.94 3.61 10.59
N ASN A 240 12.08 4.05 10.08
CA ASN A 240 12.17 4.95 8.93
C ASN A 240 11.86 4.25 7.58
N ALA A 241 11.18 3.10 7.60
CA ALA A 241 10.81 2.28 6.45
C ALA A 241 11.99 1.77 5.59
N LEU A 242 13.21 1.78 6.15
CA LEU A 242 14.46 1.34 5.50
C LEU A 242 14.60 1.95 4.08
N PRO A 243 14.97 3.24 3.97
CA PRO A 243 15.23 3.87 2.69
C PRO A 243 16.38 3.13 1.99
N PHE A 244 16.35 3.05 0.66
CA PHE A 244 17.25 2.16 -0.08
C PHE A 244 18.76 2.50 0.08
N ASP A 245 19.06 3.76 0.39
CA ASP A 245 20.40 4.35 0.53
C ASP A 245 20.75 4.70 1.98
N LYS A 246 19.94 4.27 2.96
CA LYS A 246 20.12 4.57 4.39
C LYS A 246 19.85 3.35 5.26
N ALA A 247 20.47 3.32 6.43
CA ALA A 247 20.20 2.28 7.42
C ALA A 247 18.77 2.39 7.98
N ALA A 248 18.25 1.25 8.44
CA ALA A 248 17.03 1.24 9.26
C ALA A 248 17.28 2.01 10.56
N SER A 249 16.37 2.93 10.87
CA SER A 249 16.28 3.60 12.16
C SER A 249 14.95 3.21 12.78
N TYR A 250 14.97 2.71 14.00
CA TYR A 250 13.78 2.27 14.72
C TYR A 250 13.40 3.30 15.79
N LYS A 251 12.10 3.38 16.05
CA LYS A 251 11.49 4.22 17.06
C LYS A 251 10.80 3.33 18.07
N LYS A 252 10.69 3.83 19.30
CA LYS A 252 10.01 3.16 20.40
C LYS A 252 8.88 4.05 20.92
N PRO A 253 7.75 4.17 20.21
CA PRO A 253 6.60 4.90 20.71
C PRO A 253 6.10 4.32 22.04
N ALA A 254 5.59 5.19 22.91
CA ALA A 254 4.92 4.75 24.13
C ALA A 254 3.56 4.13 23.78
N TRP A 255 3.26 2.96 24.35
CA TRP A 255 1.95 2.33 24.23
C TRP A 255 0.88 3.22 24.87
N GLY A 256 -0.23 3.47 24.17
CA GLY A 256 -1.27 4.39 24.61
C GLY A 256 -0.88 5.87 24.58
N GLY A 257 0.27 6.22 23.99
CA GLY A 257 0.70 7.61 23.81
C GLY A 257 -0.10 8.37 22.75
N SER A 258 0.27 9.64 22.56
CA SER A 258 -0.34 10.52 21.53
C SER A 258 -0.23 9.94 20.12
N SER A 259 -1.15 10.37 19.24
CA SER A 259 -1.09 10.05 17.82
C SER A 259 0.25 10.44 17.20
N LEU A 260 0.82 9.53 16.43
CA LEU A 260 2.07 9.75 15.71
C LEU A 260 1.84 10.58 14.46
N VAL A 261 2.80 11.44 14.14
CA VAL A 261 2.90 12.18 12.87
C VAL A 261 4.02 11.58 12.02
N CYS A 262 4.16 11.97 10.74
CA CYS A 262 5.17 11.42 9.84
C CYS A 262 6.57 11.41 10.47
N THR A 263 7.00 12.57 10.99
CA THR A 263 8.30 12.81 11.65
C THR A 263 8.53 11.99 12.92
N SER A 264 7.49 11.36 13.46
CA SER A 264 7.64 10.42 14.57
C SER A 264 8.39 9.15 14.14
N CYS A 265 8.34 8.78 12.86
CA CYS A 265 8.96 7.56 12.31
C CYS A 265 10.03 7.86 11.26
N HIS A 266 9.68 8.64 10.23
CA HIS A 266 10.54 9.04 9.12
C HIS A 266 10.38 10.53 8.84
N ASP A 267 11.32 11.13 8.12
CA ASP A 267 11.24 12.56 7.84
C ASP A 267 10.00 12.94 7.01
N SER A 268 9.62 14.22 7.11
CA SER A 268 8.63 14.88 6.26
C SER A 268 9.28 15.54 5.04
N SER A 269 8.49 16.22 4.20
CA SER A 269 8.96 16.97 3.04
C SER A 269 10.21 17.82 3.33
N GLY A 270 11.20 17.75 2.45
CA GLY A 270 12.41 18.57 2.48
C GLY A 270 13.54 18.08 3.38
N SER A 271 13.32 17.10 4.26
CA SER A 271 14.41 16.55 5.08
C SER A 271 14.99 15.27 4.47
N SER A 272 16.31 15.23 4.35
CA SER A 272 17.08 14.13 3.76
C SER A 272 17.71 13.21 4.80
N THR A 273 17.42 13.38 6.10
CA THR A 273 18.09 12.63 7.16
C THR A 273 17.51 11.22 7.32
N GLY A 274 16.18 11.08 7.24
CA GLY A 274 15.41 9.86 7.41
C GLY A 274 14.68 9.34 6.17
N LEU A 275 14.63 10.11 5.08
CA LEU A 275 14.13 9.69 3.76
C LEU A 275 15.30 9.43 2.80
N SER A 276 15.08 8.71 1.69
CA SER A 276 16.14 8.53 0.70
C SER A 276 16.56 9.85 0.06
N GLY A 277 17.83 9.97 -0.34
CA GLY A 277 18.46 11.24 -0.71
C GLY A 277 17.73 12.01 -1.82
N ARG A 278 17.07 11.31 -2.75
CA ARG A 278 16.31 11.94 -3.84
C ARG A 278 15.03 12.63 -3.42
N HIS A 279 14.50 12.36 -2.22
CA HIS A 279 13.39 13.17 -1.70
C HIS A 279 13.77 14.64 -1.57
N GLY A 280 14.99 14.96 -1.12
CA GLY A 280 15.42 16.36 -0.95
C GLY A 280 15.35 17.17 -2.25
N LYS A 281 15.60 16.57 -3.42
CA LYS A 281 15.45 17.30 -4.69
C LYS A 281 14.00 17.57 -5.07
N HIS A 282 13.07 16.71 -4.66
CA HIS A 282 11.67 16.79 -5.08
C HIS A 282 10.80 17.52 -4.06
N THR A 283 11.00 17.27 -2.77
CA THR A 283 10.09 17.71 -1.70
C THR A 283 10.62 18.89 -0.88
N ASP A 284 11.90 19.26 -1.03
CA ASP A 284 12.45 20.46 -0.38
C ASP A 284 11.87 21.72 -1.01
N SER A 285 11.36 22.62 -0.17
CA SER A 285 10.83 23.93 -0.55
C SER A 285 11.85 24.84 -1.24
N SER A 286 13.14 24.66 -0.98
CA SER A 286 14.24 25.35 -1.69
C SER A 286 14.51 24.76 -3.08
N SER A 287 14.01 23.54 -3.33
CA SER A 287 14.00 22.86 -4.62
C SER A 287 12.59 22.92 -5.23
N TYR A 288 11.98 21.80 -5.58
CA TYR A 288 10.66 21.79 -6.22
C TYR A 288 9.47 21.86 -5.26
N GLY A 289 9.66 21.53 -3.97
CA GLY A 289 8.60 21.62 -2.96
C GLY A 289 7.36 20.76 -3.25
N PHE A 290 7.51 19.64 -3.96
CA PHE A 290 6.39 18.75 -4.25
C PHE A 290 5.84 18.09 -2.98
N VAL A 291 4.52 18.05 -2.88
CA VAL A 291 3.81 17.30 -1.84
C VAL A 291 3.94 15.79 -2.07
N CYS A 292 3.92 15.01 -1.00
CA CYS A 292 4.09 13.55 -1.06
C CYS A 292 3.08 12.85 -2.00
N GLU A 293 1.81 13.31 -2.00
CA GLU A 293 0.74 12.77 -2.85
C GLU A 293 1.10 12.74 -4.34
N ARG A 294 1.92 13.69 -4.82
CA ARG A 294 2.31 13.75 -6.23
C ARG A 294 2.96 12.44 -6.72
N CYS A 295 3.66 11.73 -5.83
CA CYS A 295 4.34 10.46 -6.13
C CYS A 295 3.79 9.27 -5.35
N HIS A 296 3.09 9.48 -4.25
CA HIS A 296 2.55 8.43 -3.38
C HIS A 296 1.02 8.50 -3.32
N SER A 297 0.37 8.80 -4.45
CA SER A 297 -1.07 9.13 -4.52
C SER A 297 -2.01 8.02 -4.03
N GLY A 298 -1.58 6.75 -4.13
CA GLY A 298 -2.32 5.63 -3.57
C GLY A 298 -2.25 5.53 -2.05
N THR A 299 -1.23 6.12 -1.43
CA THR A 299 -0.88 5.92 -0.01
C THR A 299 -1.20 7.14 0.85
N VAL A 300 -0.91 8.35 0.36
CA VAL A 300 -1.07 9.61 1.10
C VAL A 300 -1.93 10.60 0.33
N THR A 301 -2.60 11.48 1.08
CA THR A 301 -3.32 12.66 0.57
C THR A 301 -2.61 13.90 1.11
N GLY A 302 -2.31 14.86 0.24
CA GLY A 302 -1.46 16.00 0.57
C GLY A 302 -0.05 15.59 1.00
N ASN A 303 0.41 16.14 2.12
CA ASN A 303 1.79 15.99 2.59
C ASN A 303 1.92 15.25 3.94
N ASP A 304 0.83 15.14 4.70
CA ASP A 304 0.84 14.71 6.10
C ASP A 304 -0.27 13.72 6.47
N THR A 305 -1.11 13.32 5.51
CA THR A 305 -2.25 12.42 5.76
C THR A 305 -2.05 11.07 5.06
N VAL A 306 -2.08 9.99 5.84
CA VAL A 306 -2.07 8.62 5.30
C VAL A 306 -3.50 8.21 4.92
N GLY A 307 -3.81 8.30 3.61
CA GLY A 307 -5.13 7.97 3.06
C GLY A 307 -5.39 6.45 3.01
N ASN A 308 -4.36 5.65 2.69
CA ASN A 308 -4.45 4.19 2.68
C ASN A 308 -3.43 3.57 3.63
N LYS A 309 -3.89 3.24 4.83
CA LYS A 309 -3.06 2.63 5.89
C LYS A 309 -2.54 1.24 5.51
N SER A 310 -3.29 0.49 4.70
CA SER A 310 -2.86 -0.83 4.25
C SER A 310 -1.65 -0.73 3.32
N LEU A 311 -1.66 0.21 2.38
CA LEU A 311 -0.52 0.45 1.49
C LEU A 311 0.67 1.05 2.25
N HIS A 312 0.43 1.92 3.24
CA HIS A 312 1.52 2.51 4.02
C HIS A 312 2.37 1.48 4.80
N VAL A 313 1.82 0.32 5.16
CA VAL A 313 2.50 -0.70 5.99
C VAL A 313 2.68 -2.06 5.29
N ASN A 314 2.51 -2.14 3.97
CA ASN A 314 2.56 -3.40 3.20
C ASN A 314 3.97 -3.90 2.87
N PHE A 315 5.03 -3.32 3.45
CA PHE A 315 6.44 -3.62 3.16
C PHE A 315 6.94 -3.19 1.75
N SER A 316 6.09 -2.55 0.95
CA SER A 316 6.42 -1.99 -0.36
C SER A 316 6.62 -0.47 -0.26
N LYS A 317 7.34 0.09 -1.25
CA LYS A 317 7.42 1.53 -1.46
C LYS A 317 6.47 1.86 -2.59
N ASP A 318 5.20 2.09 -2.27
CA ASP A 318 4.17 2.27 -3.29
C ASP A 318 4.26 3.67 -3.90
N VAL A 319 4.78 3.72 -5.13
CA VAL A 319 4.91 4.96 -5.90
C VAL A 319 3.89 4.95 -7.02
N GLY A 320 2.98 5.92 -7.00
CA GLY A 320 1.99 6.21 -8.02
C GLY A 320 1.95 7.70 -8.30
N PHE A 321 2.29 8.09 -9.52
CA PHE A 321 2.35 9.50 -9.91
C PHE A 321 0.98 10.05 -10.28
N THR A 322 0.61 11.23 -9.75
CA THR A 322 -0.63 11.92 -10.14
C THR A 322 -0.63 12.34 -11.62
N ASP A 323 0.55 12.61 -12.17
CA ASP A 323 0.76 13.05 -13.55
C ASP A 323 0.99 11.89 -14.54
N GLY A 324 0.85 10.64 -14.09
CA GLY A 324 1.16 9.45 -14.88
C GLY A 324 2.66 9.12 -14.95
N GLY A 325 2.93 7.94 -15.51
CA GLY A 325 4.26 7.33 -15.55
C GLY A 325 4.37 6.16 -14.57
N GLU A 326 5.54 5.54 -14.57
CA GLU A 326 5.83 4.31 -13.82
C GLU A 326 7.12 4.43 -13.02
N TYR A 327 7.12 3.82 -11.84
CA TYR A 327 8.30 3.64 -11.01
C TYR A 327 8.58 2.15 -10.85
N ASN A 328 9.78 1.72 -11.26
CA ASN A 328 10.19 0.34 -11.06
C ASN A 328 10.71 0.15 -9.62
N ASN A 329 9.93 -0.51 -8.77
CA ASN A 329 10.31 -0.72 -7.37
C ASN A 329 11.51 -1.69 -7.20
N GLY A 330 11.75 -2.55 -8.20
CA GLY A 330 12.87 -3.49 -8.28
C GLY A 330 14.07 -2.94 -9.07
N GLY A 331 15.21 -3.64 -8.96
CA GLY A 331 16.38 -3.37 -9.79
C GLY A 331 16.88 -1.92 -9.75
N THR A 332 16.82 -1.25 -10.91
CA THR A 332 17.43 0.07 -11.19
C THR A 332 16.67 1.27 -10.61
N LYS A 333 15.47 1.10 -10.04
CA LYS A 333 14.66 2.21 -9.50
C LYS A 333 14.38 3.31 -10.52
N GLY A 334 14.16 2.89 -11.77
CA GLY A 334 13.92 3.77 -12.91
C GLY A 334 12.56 4.46 -12.84
N CYS A 335 12.51 5.70 -13.31
CA CYS A 335 11.28 6.46 -13.52
C CYS A 335 11.03 6.58 -15.03
N ASN A 336 9.89 6.11 -15.52
CA ASN A 336 9.58 6.07 -16.96
C ASN A 336 8.25 6.73 -17.26
N GLY A 337 8.12 7.35 -18.43
CA GLY A 337 6.84 7.88 -18.92
C GLY A 337 6.24 9.00 -18.07
N THR A 338 7.02 9.61 -17.17
CA THR A 338 6.59 10.78 -16.40
C THR A 338 6.96 12.05 -17.13
N TYR A 339 6.07 13.05 -17.09
CA TYR A 339 6.30 14.36 -17.69
C TYR A 339 7.57 15.04 -17.16
N CYS A 340 7.89 14.91 -15.87
CA CYS A 340 9.02 15.61 -15.25
C CYS A 340 10.40 15.04 -15.66
N HIS A 341 10.46 13.76 -16.02
CA HIS A 341 11.66 13.09 -16.54
C HIS A 341 11.44 12.73 -18.00
N SER A 342 11.16 13.75 -18.81
CA SER A 342 10.95 13.69 -20.26
C SER A 342 11.87 14.68 -20.98
N ASP A 343 11.82 14.70 -22.31
CA ASP A 343 12.46 15.75 -23.11
C ASP A 343 11.65 17.06 -23.19
N ALA A 344 10.62 17.21 -22.36
CA ALA A 344 9.64 18.30 -22.39
C ALA A 344 8.87 18.46 -23.71
N ARG A 345 8.99 17.49 -24.64
CA ARG A 345 8.26 17.41 -25.91
C ARG A 345 7.38 16.17 -26.00
N GLY A 346 7.25 15.42 -24.90
CA GLY A 346 6.48 14.18 -24.81
C GLY A 346 7.28 12.91 -25.13
N HIS A 347 8.61 12.99 -25.26
CA HIS A 347 9.48 11.83 -25.47
C HIS A 347 10.34 11.55 -24.23
N ALA A 348 11.04 10.41 -24.28
CA ALA A 348 11.99 10.02 -23.25
C ALA A 348 13.12 11.06 -23.11
N PRO A 349 13.68 11.23 -21.89
CA PRO A 349 14.80 12.12 -21.67
C PRO A 349 16.03 11.59 -22.40
N THR A 350 16.99 12.48 -22.68
CA THR A 350 18.26 12.11 -23.33
C THR A 350 19.06 11.13 -22.46
N VAL A 351 18.98 11.29 -21.14
CA VAL A 351 19.59 10.38 -20.16
C VAL A 351 18.48 9.76 -19.31
N PRO A 352 18.31 8.42 -19.31
CA PRO A 352 17.36 7.75 -18.43
C PRO A 352 17.65 8.05 -16.96
N VAL A 353 16.60 8.36 -16.19
CA VAL A 353 16.73 8.80 -14.79
C VAL A 353 16.33 7.68 -13.83
N LYS A 354 17.13 7.50 -12.78
CA LYS A 354 16.89 6.53 -11.71
C LYS A 354 16.87 7.24 -10.36
N TRP A 355 16.03 6.74 -9.47
CA TRP A 355 15.98 7.22 -8.08
C TRP A 355 17.26 6.90 -7.30
N SER A 356 18.06 5.96 -7.78
CA SER A 356 19.39 5.63 -7.22
C SER A 356 20.53 6.46 -7.78
N ASP A 357 20.31 7.28 -8.80
CA ASP A 357 21.39 8.10 -9.36
C ASP A 357 21.92 9.03 -8.27
N THR A 358 23.17 9.47 -8.37
CA THR A 358 23.78 10.48 -7.45
C THR A 358 24.28 11.72 -8.17
N THR A 359 24.46 11.63 -9.50
CA THR A 359 24.85 12.74 -10.37
C THR A 359 23.77 13.83 -10.42
N ASN A 360 24.23 15.07 -10.62
CA ASN A 360 23.32 16.18 -10.92
C ASN A 360 22.85 16.06 -12.36
N MET A 361 21.59 16.43 -12.58
CA MET A 361 21.00 16.46 -13.91
C MET A 361 21.30 17.82 -14.55
N GLU A 362 21.67 17.81 -15.82
CA GLU A 362 21.92 19.02 -16.61
C GLU A 362 20.74 19.30 -17.54
N CYS A 363 20.64 20.50 -18.11
CA CYS A 363 19.54 20.84 -19.03
C CYS A 363 19.50 19.87 -20.22
N PHE A 364 20.66 19.43 -20.72
CA PHE A 364 20.74 18.47 -21.82
C PHE A 364 20.23 17.07 -21.47
N SER A 365 20.22 16.69 -20.20
CA SER A 365 19.73 15.39 -19.76
C SER A 365 18.24 15.22 -20.06
N CYS A 366 17.48 16.31 -20.05
CA CYS A 366 16.05 16.32 -20.34
C CYS A 366 15.80 16.86 -21.76
N HIS A 367 15.78 18.18 -21.93
CA HIS A 367 15.26 18.83 -23.13
C HIS A 367 16.35 19.42 -24.05
N LYS A 368 17.54 18.81 -24.12
CA LYS A 368 18.68 19.27 -24.94
C LYS A 368 19.14 20.71 -24.57
N GLY A 369 20.34 20.81 -23.99
CA GLY A 369 20.83 21.87 -23.12
C GLY A 369 21.34 23.18 -23.76
N ARG A 370 22.11 23.91 -22.94
CA ARG A 370 22.58 25.28 -23.17
C ARG A 370 23.76 25.32 -24.16
N SER A 371 23.87 26.42 -24.90
CA SER A 371 25.10 26.77 -25.62
C SER A 371 25.51 28.19 -25.28
N THR A 372 26.81 28.46 -25.29
CA THR A 372 27.35 29.75 -24.85
C THR A 372 28.17 30.41 -25.94
N ARG A 373 28.02 31.72 -26.06
CA ARG A 373 28.74 32.55 -27.03
C ARG A 373 30.06 33.02 -26.41
N ALA A 374 31.14 32.98 -27.18
CA ALA A 374 32.37 33.67 -26.80
C ALA A 374 32.09 35.19 -26.73
N GLY A 375 32.44 35.81 -25.59
CA GLY A 375 32.26 37.25 -25.35
C GLY A 375 30.89 37.65 -24.77
N ASP A 376 30.08 36.69 -24.31
CA ASP A 376 28.94 37.01 -23.42
C ASP A 376 29.50 37.48 -22.05
N PRO A 377 29.06 38.65 -21.52
CA PRO A 377 29.51 39.12 -20.20
C PRO A 377 29.04 38.23 -19.04
N THR A 378 28.10 37.31 -19.28
CA THR A 378 27.64 36.34 -18.30
C THR A 378 28.30 34.98 -18.53
N PRO A 379 29.01 34.40 -17.53
CA PRO A 379 29.69 33.12 -17.72
C PRO A 379 28.69 31.97 -17.57
N GLN A 380 27.94 31.64 -18.62
CA GLN A 380 27.21 30.37 -18.63
C GLN A 380 28.13 29.21 -19.03
N THR A 381 27.79 28.00 -18.58
CA THR A 381 28.42 26.75 -19.02
C THR A 381 27.69 26.23 -20.26
N SER A 382 28.45 25.91 -21.33
CA SER A 382 27.90 25.23 -22.51
C SER A 382 27.70 23.75 -22.20
N ASP A 383 26.53 23.22 -22.49
CA ASP A 383 26.27 21.78 -22.36
C ASP A 383 26.78 21.02 -23.61
N SER A 384 27.10 21.72 -24.71
CA SER A 384 27.76 21.13 -25.88
C SER A 384 29.27 20.98 -25.64
N THR A 385 29.64 19.93 -24.91
CA THR A 385 31.03 19.57 -24.59
C THR A 385 31.38 18.18 -25.14
N PHE A 386 32.67 17.88 -25.26
CA PHE A 386 33.13 16.54 -25.62
C PHE A 386 32.58 15.47 -24.66
N ALA A 387 32.68 15.71 -23.34
CA ALA A 387 32.22 14.79 -22.32
C ALA A 387 30.70 14.51 -22.42
N ASN A 388 29.90 15.57 -22.55
CA ASN A 388 28.44 15.43 -22.68
C ASN A 388 28.08 14.74 -24.00
N CYS A 389 28.82 15.01 -25.08
CA CYS A 389 28.63 14.34 -26.37
C CYS A 389 28.89 12.83 -26.27
N THR A 390 29.99 12.43 -25.63
CA THR A 390 30.31 11.02 -25.41
C THR A 390 29.28 10.34 -24.50
N SER A 391 28.72 11.07 -23.51
CA SER A 391 27.72 10.51 -22.58
C SER A 391 26.43 10.02 -23.28
N ILE A 392 26.15 10.53 -24.48
CA ILE A 392 25.00 10.17 -25.29
C ILE A 392 25.39 9.35 -26.53
N PHE A 393 26.62 8.82 -26.56
CA PHE A 393 27.19 8.12 -27.71
C PHE A 393 27.23 8.95 -29.01
N GLY A 394 27.36 10.27 -28.87
CA GLY A 394 27.48 11.21 -29.99
C GLY A 394 28.91 11.32 -30.54
N VAL A 395 29.03 11.93 -31.71
CA VAL A 395 30.30 12.23 -32.39
C VAL A 395 30.65 13.70 -32.17
N TRP A 396 31.77 13.96 -31.50
CA TRP A 396 32.25 15.32 -31.25
C TRP A 396 33.06 15.85 -32.43
N SER A 397 32.75 17.08 -32.86
CA SER A 397 33.59 17.82 -33.80
C SER A 397 34.43 18.85 -33.07
N SER A 398 35.72 18.59 -32.90
CA SER A 398 36.67 19.58 -32.35
C SER A 398 36.77 20.83 -33.21
N ALA A 399 36.75 20.67 -34.54
CA ALA A 399 36.83 21.77 -35.50
C ALA A 399 35.62 22.72 -35.42
N LYS A 400 34.42 22.18 -35.15
CA LYS A 400 33.18 22.98 -35.11
C LYS A 400 32.72 23.30 -33.68
N GLY A 401 33.26 22.63 -32.68
CA GLY A 401 32.93 22.83 -31.27
C GLY A 401 31.50 22.41 -30.91
N TYR A 402 30.97 21.36 -31.54
CA TYR A 402 29.63 20.83 -31.23
C TYR A 402 29.51 19.30 -31.43
N CYS A 403 28.48 18.72 -30.81
CA CYS A 403 28.14 17.30 -30.87
C CYS A 403 27.17 16.94 -32.03
N THR A 404 27.29 15.73 -32.57
CA THR A 404 26.29 15.11 -33.46
C THR A 404 25.79 13.80 -32.83
N PRO A 405 24.48 13.63 -32.53
CA PRO A 405 23.40 14.60 -32.73
C PRO A 405 23.55 15.83 -31.84
N SER A 406 22.82 16.91 -32.17
CA SER A 406 22.89 18.15 -31.41
C SER A 406 22.44 17.93 -29.96
N LEU A 407 23.19 18.50 -29.02
CA LEU A 407 22.84 18.52 -27.60
C LEU A 407 21.87 19.65 -27.24
N THR A 408 21.40 20.46 -28.20
CA THR A 408 20.42 21.56 -28.01
C THR A 408 19.08 21.24 -28.67
N MET A 409 17.98 21.88 -28.26
CA MET A 409 16.64 21.58 -28.81
C MET A 409 16.57 21.68 -30.34
N ASP A 410 16.14 20.59 -30.98
CA ASP A 410 15.98 20.49 -32.44
C ASP A 410 14.56 20.87 -32.88
N SER A 411 14.27 22.17 -32.86
CA SER A 411 13.19 22.78 -33.65
C SER A 411 13.79 23.83 -34.59
N ASN A 412 13.09 24.18 -35.68
CA ASN A 412 13.59 25.12 -36.69
C ASN A 412 14.22 26.37 -36.08
N ALA A 413 13.49 27.09 -35.22
CA ALA A 413 14.01 28.29 -34.56
C ALA A 413 14.89 28.02 -33.33
N HIS A 414 14.61 27.03 -32.46
CA HIS A 414 15.49 26.76 -31.29
C HIS A 414 16.91 26.39 -31.71
N HIS A 415 17.05 25.48 -32.67
CA HIS A 415 18.36 25.02 -33.14
C HIS A 415 19.16 26.19 -33.75
N ARG A 416 18.48 27.13 -34.40
CA ARG A 416 19.13 28.31 -35.01
C ARG A 416 19.43 29.41 -33.99
N LEU A 417 18.58 29.64 -33.01
CA LEU A 417 18.76 30.77 -32.09
C LEU A 417 19.66 30.40 -30.91
N VAL A 418 19.51 29.18 -30.41
CA VAL A 418 20.13 28.70 -29.16
C VAL A 418 21.18 27.61 -29.43
N GLY A 419 21.15 26.96 -30.60
CA GLY A 419 22.04 25.85 -30.93
C GLY A 419 23.52 26.25 -31.05
N ALA A 420 24.40 25.31 -30.69
CA ALA A 420 25.85 25.50 -30.75
C ALA A 420 26.38 25.73 -32.19
N GLN A 421 25.59 25.35 -33.20
CA GLN A 421 25.87 25.52 -34.62
C GLN A 421 25.74 26.97 -35.09
N TRP A 422 25.00 27.81 -34.34
CA TRP A 422 24.77 29.20 -34.74
C TRP A 422 25.73 30.17 -34.08
N VAL A 423 26.00 31.29 -34.75
CA VAL A 423 27.06 32.23 -34.35
C VAL A 423 26.73 33.05 -33.09
N ARG A 424 25.44 33.33 -32.79
CA ARG A 424 25.09 34.16 -31.62
C ARG A 424 24.60 33.41 -30.39
N LYS A 425 24.23 32.13 -30.47
CA LYS A 425 24.00 31.23 -29.32
C LYS A 425 23.23 31.90 -28.16
N TYR A 426 22.01 32.34 -28.43
CA TYR A 426 21.25 33.14 -27.47
C TYR A 426 20.94 32.36 -26.18
N PRO A 427 21.18 32.93 -25.00
CA PRO A 427 20.89 32.28 -23.74
C PRO A 427 19.37 32.19 -23.50
N CYS A 428 18.94 31.14 -22.81
CA CYS A 428 17.51 30.82 -22.62
C CYS A 428 16.72 31.97 -21.99
N TYR A 429 17.32 32.76 -21.09
CA TYR A 429 16.64 33.85 -20.40
C TYR A 429 16.20 34.99 -21.31
N TYR A 430 16.73 35.08 -22.54
CA TYR A 430 16.24 36.05 -23.51
C TYR A 430 14.79 35.82 -23.87
N CYS A 431 14.34 34.55 -23.89
CA CYS A 431 12.98 34.16 -24.26
C CYS A 431 12.17 33.58 -23.10
N HIS A 432 12.84 33.00 -22.10
CA HIS A 432 12.22 32.30 -20.96
C HIS A 432 12.49 33.06 -19.64
N ASN A 433 12.42 34.39 -19.67
CA ASN A 433 12.79 35.25 -18.54
C ASN A 433 11.84 35.12 -17.34
N ALA A 434 10.73 34.40 -17.41
CA ALA A 434 9.96 34.08 -16.21
C ALA A 434 10.49 32.83 -15.49
N THR A 435 11.13 31.90 -16.22
CA THR A 435 11.54 30.58 -15.71
C THR A 435 13.03 30.50 -15.39
N VAL A 436 13.89 31.12 -16.18
CA VAL A 436 15.35 31.08 -15.99
C VAL A 436 15.95 32.47 -15.73
N ASP A 437 17.06 32.50 -14.99
CA ASP A 437 17.84 33.71 -14.72
C ASP A 437 18.94 33.95 -15.78
N VAL A 438 19.68 35.05 -15.65
CA VAL A 438 20.76 35.44 -16.56
C VAL A 438 21.90 34.41 -16.63
N MET A 439 22.06 33.58 -15.59
CA MET A 439 23.05 32.50 -15.53
C MET A 439 22.54 31.19 -16.14
N GLY A 440 21.27 31.14 -16.53
CA GLY A 440 20.60 29.94 -17.03
C GLY A 440 20.17 28.99 -15.93
N ASN A 441 20.12 29.43 -14.66
CA ASN A 441 19.52 28.65 -13.58
C ASN A 441 18.00 28.78 -13.62
N ILE A 442 17.31 27.74 -13.19
CA ILE A 442 15.86 27.79 -12.99
C ILE A 442 15.57 28.65 -11.75
N LYS A 443 14.95 29.81 -11.94
CA LYS A 443 14.54 30.72 -10.86
C LYS A 443 13.10 30.50 -10.41
N ASP A 444 12.24 30.03 -11.31
CA ASP A 444 10.86 29.66 -11.02
C ASP A 444 10.66 28.19 -11.37
N ARG A 445 10.76 27.34 -10.35
CA ARG A 445 10.64 25.89 -10.49
C ARG A 445 9.20 25.43 -10.67
N ALA A 446 8.22 26.22 -10.23
CA ALA A 446 6.81 25.90 -10.46
C ALA A 446 6.51 26.03 -11.96
N LYS A 447 6.94 27.13 -12.58
CA LYS A 447 6.82 27.33 -14.04
C LYS A 447 7.63 26.34 -14.86
N HIS A 448 8.78 25.89 -14.36
CA HIS A 448 9.60 24.92 -15.08
C HIS A 448 8.90 23.57 -15.29
N VAL A 449 7.95 23.20 -14.44
CA VAL A 449 7.27 21.89 -14.47
C VAL A 449 5.75 21.98 -14.57
N ASP A 450 5.20 23.12 -15.00
CA ASP A 450 3.75 23.36 -15.06
C ASP A 450 3.06 22.80 -16.32
N LYS A 451 3.79 22.05 -17.16
CA LYS A 451 3.31 21.49 -18.43
C LYS A 451 3.08 22.52 -19.53
N THR A 452 3.53 23.75 -19.35
CA THR A 452 3.42 24.81 -20.35
C THR A 452 4.81 25.29 -20.81
N VAL A 453 4.86 25.84 -22.02
CA VAL A 453 6.06 26.52 -22.51
C VAL A 453 5.92 28.00 -22.20
N ASP A 454 6.51 28.46 -21.10
CA ASP A 454 6.52 29.88 -20.72
C ASP A 454 7.45 30.68 -21.63
N ILE A 455 6.90 31.58 -22.46
CA ILE A 455 7.69 32.48 -23.30
C ILE A 455 7.45 33.91 -22.83
N LYS A 456 8.44 34.44 -22.11
CA LYS A 456 8.51 35.82 -21.64
C LYS A 456 9.85 36.41 -22.05
N ILE A 457 9.80 37.27 -23.06
CA ILE A 457 11.00 37.93 -23.58
C ILE A 457 11.62 38.84 -22.51
N ALA A 458 12.95 38.84 -22.41
CA ALA A 458 13.67 39.71 -21.50
C ALA A 458 13.48 41.19 -21.87
N SER A 459 13.35 42.06 -20.87
CA SER A 459 13.00 43.48 -21.08
C SER A 459 14.03 44.25 -21.89
N GLN A 460 15.29 43.79 -21.93
CA GLN A 460 16.34 44.38 -22.76
C GLN A 460 16.08 44.29 -24.27
N TRP A 461 15.15 43.43 -24.70
CA TRP A 461 14.77 43.27 -26.11
C TRP A 461 13.46 44.01 -26.45
N GLU A 462 12.92 44.77 -25.51
CA GLU A 462 11.80 45.67 -25.75
C GLU A 462 12.23 46.85 -26.63
N ILE A 463 11.30 47.34 -27.44
CA ILE A 463 11.49 48.54 -28.26
C ILE A 463 10.84 49.70 -27.51
N GLY A 464 11.60 50.77 -27.27
CA GLY A 464 11.09 51.96 -26.58
C GLY A 464 9.85 52.54 -27.28
N ASN A 465 8.90 53.04 -26.49
CA ASN A 465 7.62 53.61 -26.96
C ASN A 465 6.72 52.65 -27.77
N ARG A 466 6.93 51.33 -27.66
CA ARG A 466 6.05 50.31 -28.23
C ARG A 466 5.44 49.44 -27.14
N PRO A 467 4.39 48.65 -27.46
CA PRO A 467 3.92 47.59 -26.57
C PRO A 467 5.06 46.65 -26.12
N LYS A 468 4.80 45.77 -25.17
CA LYS A 468 5.79 44.77 -24.78
C LYS A 468 5.88 43.68 -25.87
N PRO A 469 7.03 43.00 -26.03
CA PRO A 469 7.15 41.78 -26.79
C PRO A 469 6.07 40.76 -26.46
N THR A 470 5.52 40.12 -27.49
CA THR A 470 4.50 39.06 -27.31
C THR A 470 4.86 37.83 -28.11
N TYR A 471 4.45 36.67 -27.61
CA TYR A 471 4.46 35.41 -28.33
C TYR A 471 3.02 34.89 -28.43
N ASN A 472 2.57 34.58 -29.65
CA ASN A 472 1.29 33.92 -29.87
C ASN A 472 1.51 32.39 -29.85
N PRO A 473 0.99 31.65 -28.86
CA PRO A 473 1.22 30.20 -28.76
C PRO A 473 0.50 29.38 -29.84
N VAL A 474 -0.53 29.94 -30.50
CA VAL A 474 -1.28 29.27 -31.56
C VAL A 474 -0.54 29.40 -32.89
N THR A 475 -0.21 30.62 -33.30
CA THR A 475 0.50 30.88 -34.57
C THR A 475 2.01 30.70 -34.44
N LYS A 476 2.52 30.61 -33.20
CA LYS A 476 3.94 30.55 -32.85
C LYS A 476 4.73 31.78 -33.31
N GLU A 477 4.08 32.92 -33.36
CA GLU A 477 4.66 34.18 -33.85
C GLU A 477 5.18 35.04 -32.70
N CYS A 478 6.38 35.56 -32.88
CA CYS A 478 6.97 36.58 -32.02
C CYS A 478 6.72 37.96 -32.62
N ASN A 479 6.24 38.91 -31.81
CA ASN A 479 5.98 40.28 -32.23
C ASN A 479 6.66 41.30 -31.30
N ASN A 480 7.01 42.45 -31.89
CA ASN A 480 7.47 43.64 -31.20
C ASN A 480 8.72 43.43 -30.33
N ILE A 481 9.65 42.64 -30.87
CA ILE A 481 10.97 42.33 -30.30
C ILE A 481 12.02 43.07 -31.14
N TYR A 482 12.98 43.71 -30.49
CA TYR A 482 14.05 44.44 -31.15
C TYR A 482 14.77 43.61 -32.23
N CYS A 483 15.04 42.32 -31.97
CA CYS A 483 15.66 41.40 -32.92
C CYS A 483 14.89 41.21 -34.25
N HIS A 484 13.59 41.52 -34.29
CA HIS A 484 12.73 41.42 -35.47
C HIS A 484 12.27 42.80 -35.99
N SER A 485 12.91 43.86 -35.53
CA SER A 485 12.83 45.17 -36.19
C SER A 485 13.83 45.23 -37.34
N ASP A 486 13.55 46.03 -38.38
CA ASP A 486 14.56 46.32 -39.39
C ASP A 486 15.59 47.34 -38.92
N GLY A 487 15.30 48.12 -37.87
CA GLY A 487 16.24 49.08 -37.25
C GLY A 487 16.78 50.13 -38.22
N THR A 488 16.21 50.22 -39.43
CA THR A 488 16.69 51.05 -40.54
C THR A 488 15.78 52.23 -40.85
N SER A 489 14.58 52.27 -40.25
CA SER A 489 13.63 53.37 -40.36
C SER A 489 13.24 53.90 -38.98
N ASP A 490 12.74 55.14 -38.91
CA ASP A 490 12.09 55.71 -37.74
C ASP A 490 10.65 56.13 -38.11
N PRO A 491 9.60 55.50 -37.56
CA PRO A 491 9.67 54.30 -36.72
C PRO A 491 10.15 53.06 -37.49
N ASP A 492 10.87 52.17 -36.80
CA ASP A 492 11.35 50.88 -37.33
C ASP A 492 10.17 49.96 -37.70
N VAL A 493 10.29 49.20 -38.79
CA VAL A 493 9.22 48.28 -39.19
C VAL A 493 9.39 46.97 -38.41
N ILE A 494 8.38 46.60 -37.61
CA ILE A 494 8.33 45.28 -36.97
C ILE A 494 7.91 44.25 -37.99
N ARG A 495 8.63 43.13 -38.00
CA ARG A 495 8.28 41.99 -38.83
C ARG A 495 7.86 40.84 -37.93
N LEU A 496 6.72 40.24 -38.26
CA LEU A 496 6.30 39.00 -37.65
C LEU A 496 7.22 37.88 -38.15
N ALA A 497 7.74 37.10 -37.22
CA ALA A 497 8.51 35.90 -37.52
C ALA A 497 7.90 34.73 -36.77
N ALA A 498 7.57 33.66 -37.49
CA ALA A 498 7.03 32.46 -36.88
C ALA A 498 8.17 31.53 -36.45
N TRP A 499 8.01 30.90 -35.28
CA TRP A 499 8.96 29.92 -34.76
C TRP A 499 9.16 28.70 -35.69
N THR A 500 8.19 28.47 -36.57
CA THR A 500 8.19 27.40 -37.56
C THR A 500 8.92 27.75 -38.84
N ASP A 501 9.24 29.03 -39.08
CA ASP A 501 9.84 29.47 -40.33
C ASP A 501 11.20 28.80 -40.55
N PRO A 502 11.47 28.27 -41.77
CA PRO A 502 12.71 27.54 -42.02
C PRO A 502 13.93 28.46 -42.07
N ARG A 503 13.76 29.74 -42.47
CA ARG A 503 14.82 30.76 -42.48
C ARG A 503 14.22 32.18 -42.58
N MET A 504 14.91 33.15 -42.00
CA MET A 504 14.72 34.57 -42.31
C MET A 504 15.66 34.95 -43.45
N GLU A 505 15.17 35.68 -44.44
CA GLU A 505 16.01 36.22 -45.52
C GLU A 505 16.61 37.56 -45.10
N CYS A 506 17.72 37.96 -45.73
CA CYS A 506 18.44 39.18 -45.36
C CYS A 506 17.51 40.42 -45.35
N ASN A 507 16.59 40.47 -46.30
CA ASN A 507 15.64 41.57 -46.45
C ASN A 507 14.55 41.57 -45.36
N SER A 508 14.38 40.46 -44.63
CA SER A 508 13.55 40.40 -43.43
C SER A 508 14.18 41.12 -42.23
N CYS A 509 15.43 41.57 -42.31
CA CYS A 509 16.09 42.41 -41.30
C CYS A 509 16.56 43.78 -41.85
N HIS A 510 16.55 43.99 -43.17
CA HIS A 510 17.19 45.16 -43.81
C HIS A 510 16.22 46.04 -44.63
N GLY A 511 14.91 46.00 -44.36
CA GLY A 511 14.00 47.07 -44.78
C GLY A 511 13.60 47.12 -46.26
N HIS A 512 13.85 46.07 -47.07
CA HIS A 512 13.54 46.10 -48.51
C HIS A 512 12.82 44.83 -49.03
N PRO A 513 12.20 44.85 -50.23
CA PRO A 513 11.52 43.68 -50.79
C PRO A 513 12.46 42.49 -51.05
N ARG A 514 11.88 41.28 -51.08
CA ARG A 514 12.62 40.05 -51.46
C ARG A 514 13.13 40.17 -52.90
N GLY A 515 14.39 39.81 -53.14
CA GLY A 515 15.02 39.84 -54.47
C GLY A 515 15.66 41.17 -54.86
N THR A 516 15.55 42.24 -54.07
CA THR A 516 16.13 43.55 -54.42
C THR A 516 17.56 43.75 -53.91
N CYS A 517 18.17 42.74 -53.27
CA CYS A 517 19.51 42.82 -52.67
C CYS A 517 20.59 43.18 -53.70
N ILE A 518 20.47 42.65 -54.93
CA ILE A 518 21.49 42.79 -55.99
C ILE A 518 21.70 44.26 -56.36
N GLY A 519 20.66 45.10 -56.38
CA GLY A 519 20.79 46.51 -56.76
C GLY A 519 21.68 47.33 -55.81
N CYS A 520 21.74 46.95 -54.53
CA CYS A 520 22.55 47.63 -53.52
C CYS A 520 23.84 46.89 -53.15
N HIS A 521 23.88 45.57 -53.31
CA HIS A 521 25.03 44.71 -53.00
C HIS A 521 25.64 44.12 -54.29
N ASN A 522 25.73 44.93 -55.35
CA ASN A 522 26.35 44.58 -56.63
C ASN A 522 27.89 44.71 -56.63
N GLY A 523 28.51 44.94 -55.48
CA GLY A 523 29.96 45.18 -55.43
C GLY A 523 30.39 46.58 -55.93
N THR A 524 29.47 47.55 -56.02
CA THR A 524 29.82 48.94 -56.41
C THR A 524 29.43 49.99 -55.38
N ARG A 525 28.34 49.77 -54.62
CA ARG A 525 27.91 50.68 -53.54
C ARG A 525 28.80 50.52 -52.30
N LYS A 526 29.29 51.66 -51.80
CA LYS A 526 30.07 51.77 -50.56
C LYS A 526 29.14 51.99 -49.37
N PHE A 527 29.32 51.18 -48.33
CA PHE A 527 28.60 51.26 -47.05
C PHE A 527 29.62 51.52 -45.95
N LEU A 528 29.25 52.30 -44.94
CA LEU A 528 30.10 52.46 -43.75
C LEU A 528 29.81 51.33 -42.77
N LEU A 529 30.76 50.41 -42.62
CA LEU A 529 30.73 49.34 -41.61
C LEU A 529 31.85 49.62 -40.62
N ASN A 530 31.49 49.88 -39.35
CA ASN A 530 32.43 50.27 -38.30
C ASN A 530 33.32 51.48 -38.70
N ASN A 531 32.72 52.51 -39.31
CA ASN A 531 33.41 53.69 -39.87
C ASN A 531 34.40 53.40 -41.02
N ILE A 532 34.38 52.18 -41.58
CA ILE A 532 35.21 51.83 -42.74
C ILE A 532 34.31 51.70 -43.97
N SER A 533 34.64 52.46 -45.01
CA SER A 533 33.95 52.41 -46.30
C SER A 533 34.19 51.04 -46.96
N THR A 534 33.19 50.16 -46.86
CA THR A 534 33.23 48.78 -47.31
C THR A 534 32.23 48.58 -48.45
N VAL A 535 32.66 47.89 -49.49
CA VAL A 535 31.78 47.50 -50.60
C VAL A 535 31.25 46.10 -50.32
N LEU A 536 29.93 45.94 -50.36
CA LEU A 536 29.29 44.66 -50.08
C LEU A 536 28.85 43.99 -51.39
N SER A 537 29.11 42.69 -51.50
CA SER A 537 28.61 41.84 -52.59
C SER A 537 27.70 40.74 -52.03
N VAL A 538 26.57 40.47 -52.69
CA VAL A 538 25.73 39.32 -52.34
C VAL A 538 26.48 38.05 -52.74
N ARG A 539 26.86 37.23 -51.77
CA ARG A 539 27.23 35.85 -52.06
C ARG A 539 25.96 35.05 -52.31
N THR A 540 25.70 34.75 -53.58
CA THR A 540 24.55 33.93 -54.02
C THR A 540 24.67 32.47 -53.59
N ALA A 541 25.85 32.05 -53.13
CA ALA A 541 26.09 30.77 -52.49
C ALA A 541 26.73 30.99 -51.11
N TRP A 542 25.97 30.69 -50.07
CA TRP A 542 26.52 30.25 -48.79
C TRP A 542 26.39 28.71 -48.75
N PRO A 543 27.41 27.97 -48.30
CA PRO A 543 27.29 26.52 -48.09
C PRO A 543 26.22 26.17 -47.05
#